data_AF-A0A7G2LVJ7-F1
#
_entry.id   AF-A0A7G2LVJ7-F1
#
_cell.length_a   1.000
_cell.length_b   1.000
_cell.length_c   1.000
_cell.angle_alpha   90.00
_cell.angle_beta   90.00
_cell.angle_gamma   90.00
#
_symmetry.space_group_name_H-M   'P 1'
#
loop_
_entity.id
_entity.type
_entity.pdbx_description
1 polymer ?
#
loop_
_entity_poly.entity_id
_entity_poly.type
_entity_poly.pdbx_seq_one_letter_code
_entity_poly.pdbx_strand_id
1 'polypeptide(L)' 'MARAKFLCDAERCIECNACVTACKNEHEVP' A
#
# COMPACT_ATOMS: atom_id res chain seq x y z
N MET A 1 14.56 6.33 18.96
CA MET A 1 14.27 6.44 17.51
C MET A 1 12.77 6.27 17.29
N ALA A 2 12.15 7.12 16.46
CA ALA A 2 10.75 6.95 16.07
C ALA A 2 10.62 5.88 14.97
N ARG A 3 9.56 5.07 15.00
CA ARG A 3 9.25 4.05 13.99
C ARG A 3 8.05 4.52 13.16
N ALA A 4 8.18 4.48 11.84
CA ALA A 4 7.05 4.71 10.95
C ALA A 4 6.05 3.55 11.07
N LYS A 5 4.75 3.88 10.99
CA LYS A 5 3.66 2.92 10.87
C LYS A 5 2.75 3.37 9.74
N PHE A 6 2.31 2.42 8.92
CA PHE A 6 1.28 2.66 7.93
C PHE A 6 -0.09 2.35 8.55
N LEU A 7 -1.04 3.25 8.38
CA LEU A 7 -2.43 3.08 8.79
C LEU A 7 -3.30 3.12 7.54
N CYS A 8 -3.99 2.02 7.26
CA CYS A 8 -4.98 1.92 6.20
C CYS A 8 -6.36 1.81 6.83
N ASP A 9 -7.27 2.69 6.43
CA ASP A 9 -8.67 2.63 6.83
C ASP A 9 -9.39 1.61 5.93
N ALA A 10 -9.73 0.46 6.51
CA ALA A 10 -10.36 -0.65 5.79
C ALA A 10 -11.80 -0.34 5.36
N GLU A 11 -12.51 0.57 6.04
CA GLU A 11 -13.89 0.93 5.68
C GLU A 11 -13.94 1.83 4.44
N ARG A 12 -12.85 2.56 4.16
CA ARG A 12 -12.72 3.43 2.99
C ARG A 12 -11.99 2.77 1.82
N CYS A 13 -11.46 1.56 2.01
CA CYS A 13 -10.84 0.81 0.94
C CYS A 13 -11.91 0.37 -0.07
N ILE A 14 -11.70 0.69 -1.34
CA ILE A 14 -12.62 0.33 -2.45
C ILE A 14 -12.05 -0.77 -3.35
N GLU A 15 -11.03 -1.49 -2.87
CA GLU A 15 -10.38 -2.58 -3.59
C GLU A 15 -9.85 -2.21 -4.99
N CYS A 16 -9.41 -0.96 -5.20
CA CYS A 16 -8.91 -0.50 -6.51
C CYS A 16 -7.53 -1.04 -6.92
N ASN A 17 -6.87 -1.82 -6.05
CA ASN A 17 -5.53 -2.39 -6.22
C ASN A 17 -4.37 -1.39 -6.47
N ALA A 18 -4.60 -0.08 -6.40
CA ALA A 18 -3.59 0.94 -6.71
C ALA A 18 -2.30 0.81 -5.88
N CYS A 19 -2.43 0.57 -4.57
CA CYS A 19 -1.27 0.40 -3.69
C CYS A 19 -0.43 -0.84 -4.05
N VAL A 20 -1.06 -1.93 -4.48
CA VAL A 20 -0.38 -3.16 -4.92
C VAL A 20 0.31 -2.93 -6.26
N THR A 21 -0.39 -2.35 -7.24
CA THR A 21 0.19 -2.03 -8.56
C THR A 21 1.39 -1.10 -8.42
N ALA A 22 1.28 -0.04 -7.62
CA ALA A 22 2.39 0.87 -7.36
C ALA A 22 3.61 0.14 -6.78
N CYS A 23 3.40 -0.70 -5.76
CA CYS A 23 4.49 -1.46 -5.15
C CYS A 23 5.20 -2.35 -6.18
N LYS A 24 4.45 -3.07 -7.02
CA LYS A 24 5.02 -3.95 -8.06
C LYS A 24 5.78 -3.16 -9.13
N ASN A 25 5.23 -2.04 -9.58
CA ASN A 25 5.86 -1.19 -10.60
C ASN A 25 7.18 -0.59 -10.11
N GLU A 26 7.24 -0.13 -8.86
CA GLU A 26 8.42 0.54 -8.32
C GLU A 26 9.51 -0.44 -7.87
N HIS A 27 9.15 -1.67 -7.49
CA HIS A 27 10.08 -2.62 -6.88
C HIS A 27 10.33 -3.87 -7.71
N GLU A 28 9.75 -3.98 -8.91
CA GLU A 28 9.85 -5.14 -9.81
C GLU A 28 9.53 -6.47 -9.09
N VAL A 29 8.66 -6.41 -8.08
CA VAL A 29 8.23 -7.57 -7.30
C VAL A 29 7.01 -8.24 -7.95
N PRO A 30 6.89 -9.59 -7.83
CA PRO A 30 5.78 -10.35 -8.42
C PRO A 30 4.39 -9.87 -8.02
#